data_AF-A0A235EUD7-F1
#
_entry.id   AF-A0A235EUD7-F1
#
_cell.length_a   1.000
_cell.length_b   1.000
_cell.length_c   1.000
_cell.angle_alpha   90.00
_cell.angle_beta   90.00
_cell.angle_gamma   90.00
#
_symmetry.space_group_name_H-M   'P 1'
#
loop_
_entity.id
_entity.type
_entity.pdbx_description
1 polymer ?
#
loop_
_entity_poly.entity_id
_entity_poly.type
_entity_poly.pdbx_seq_one_letter_code
_entity_poly.pdbx_strand_id
1 'polypeptide(L)'
;MIPRHNAAPRAKLPAYARPLADLRHQGQRPAGETVIVRLDSWPPKWHFGADLADVDGRALSVCCPQVTVSEDADPSALDFSFARDLDAIVPHWRSKSPPSRLRALLRRVLQADPRRLIVLDMERSGRAWFIKSVDRGVEVQL
;
A
#
# COMPACT_ATOMS: atom_id res chain seq x y z
N MET A 1 -25.06 31.80 17.75
CA MET A 1 -24.83 31.25 16.40
C MET A 1 -23.57 30.41 16.47
N ILE A 2 -23.69 29.08 16.55
CA ILE A 2 -22.55 28.17 16.70
C ILE A 2 -21.87 28.04 15.33
N PRO A 3 -20.54 28.19 15.20
CA PRO A 3 -19.88 28.01 13.92
C PRO A 3 -20.04 26.55 13.50
N ARG A 4 -20.67 26.32 12.35
CA ARG A 4 -20.65 25.02 11.68
C ARG A 4 -19.20 24.80 11.25
N HIS A 5 -18.50 23.89 11.91
CA HIS A 5 -17.24 23.37 11.39
C HIS A 5 -17.51 22.83 9.99
N ASN A 6 -16.97 23.51 8.97
CA ASN A 6 -16.86 22.96 7.63
C ASN A 6 -16.11 21.63 7.77
N ALA A 7 -16.84 20.52 7.63
CA ALA A 7 -16.24 19.21 7.54
C ALA A 7 -15.30 19.24 6.33
N ALA A 8 -13.99 19.13 6.58
CA ALA A 8 -13.03 18.94 5.51
C ALA A 8 -13.53 17.81 4.60
N PRO A 9 -13.42 17.93 3.26
CA PRO A 9 -13.84 16.88 2.35
C PRO A 9 -13.18 15.57 2.80
N ARG A 10 -14.00 14.55 3.08
CA ARG A 10 -13.50 13.22 3.48
C ARG A 10 -12.50 12.79 2.42
N ALA A 11 -11.23 12.69 2.82
CA ALA A 11 -10.17 12.29 1.91
C ALA A 11 -10.51 10.91 1.33
N LYS A 12 -10.33 10.76 0.01
CA LYS A 12 -10.78 9.58 -0.72
C LYS A 12 -9.91 8.39 -0.33
N LEU A 13 -10.51 7.28 0.07
CA LEU A 13 -9.76 6.07 0.38
C LEU A 13 -9.35 5.34 -0.91
N PRO A 14 -8.20 4.65 -0.92
CA PRO A 14 -7.87 3.66 -1.96
C PRO A 14 -8.96 2.58 -2.07
N ALA A 15 -9.02 1.89 -3.21
CA ALA A 15 -9.94 0.78 -3.38
C ALA A 15 -9.65 -0.33 -2.35
N TYR A 16 -10.73 -0.93 -1.84
CA TYR A 16 -10.70 -1.96 -0.79
C TYR A 16 -10.16 -1.51 0.58
N ALA A 17 -9.78 -0.23 0.75
CA ALA A 17 -9.27 0.27 2.03
C ALA A 17 -10.38 0.55 3.05
N ARG A 18 -11.66 0.61 2.63
CA ARG A 18 -12.77 0.99 3.50
C ARG A 18 -12.94 0.05 4.71
N PRO A 19 -13.02 -1.29 4.55
CA PRO A 19 -13.12 -2.19 5.70
C PRO A 19 -11.92 -2.08 6.64
N LEU A 20 -10.71 -1.92 6.10
CA LEU A 20 -9.50 -1.75 6.92
C LEU A 20 -9.57 -0.44 7.72
N ALA A 21 -9.93 0.67 7.08
CA ALA A 21 -10.07 1.96 7.75
C ALA A 21 -11.13 1.92 8.87
N ASP A 22 -12.28 1.31 8.61
CA ASP A 22 -13.35 1.16 9.60
C ASP A 22 -12.89 0.30 10.80
N LEU A 23 -12.18 -0.80 10.56
CA LEU A 23 -11.58 -1.63 11.63
C LEU A 23 -10.50 -0.89 12.43
N ARG A 24 -9.65 -0.09 11.76
CA ARG A 24 -8.64 0.75 12.42
C ARG A 24 -9.29 1.80 13.32
N HIS A 25 -10.40 2.40 12.90
CA HIS A 25 -11.17 3.33 13.73
C HIS A 25 -11.74 2.68 15.00
N GLN A 26 -11.98 1.37 14.97
CA GLN A 26 -12.41 0.59 16.13
C GLN A 26 -11.22 0.12 17.02
N GLY A 27 -9.99 0.54 16.71
CA GLY A 27 -8.79 0.14 17.45
C GLY A 27 -8.26 -1.25 17.07
N GLN A 28 -8.84 -1.90 16.07
CA GLN A 28 -8.37 -3.22 15.61
C GLN A 28 -7.12 -3.09 14.73
N ARG A 29 -6.32 -4.17 14.68
CA ARG A 29 -5.10 -4.26 13.88
C ARG A 29 -5.13 -5.54 13.05
N PRO A 30 -4.68 -5.52 11.79
CA PRO A 30 -4.59 -6.75 11.00
C PRO A 30 -3.57 -7.72 11.61
N ALA A 31 -3.82 -9.02 11.44
CA ALA A 31 -2.86 -10.05 11.83
C ALA A 31 -1.52 -9.82 11.10
N GLY A 32 -0.41 -9.91 11.83
CA GLY A 32 0.92 -9.58 11.31
C GLY A 32 1.20 -8.09 11.12
N GLU A 33 0.26 -7.22 11.53
CA GLU A 33 0.41 -5.75 11.53
C GLU A 33 0.86 -5.15 10.19
N THR A 34 0.51 -5.83 9.11
CA THR A 34 1.01 -5.53 7.77
C THR A 34 -0.16 -5.16 6.85
N VAL A 35 0.07 -4.22 5.94
CA VAL A 35 -0.84 -3.89 4.85
C VAL A 35 -0.07 -3.83 3.54
N ILE A 36 -0.64 -4.39 2.47
CA ILE A 36 -0.08 -4.29 1.13
C ILE A 36 -0.82 -3.20 0.35
N VAL A 37 -0.07 -2.22 -0.14
CA VAL A 37 -0.59 -1.10 -0.93
C VAL A 37 -0.13 -1.27 -2.37
N ARG A 38 -1.05 -1.70 -3.23
CA ARG A 38 -0.77 -1.97 -4.65
C ARG A 38 -1.00 -0.71 -5.47
N LEU A 39 -0.03 -0.39 -6.32
CA LEU A 39 -0.17 0.64 -7.33
C LEU A 39 -0.67 0.03 -8.64
N ASP A 40 -1.62 0.68 -9.28
CA ASP A 40 -2.11 0.39 -10.63
C ASP A 40 -2.72 -1.02 -10.83
N SER A 41 -3.25 -1.61 -9.75
CA SER A 41 -4.00 -2.89 -9.79
C SER A 41 -3.19 -4.12 -10.21
N TRP A 42 -1.98 -4.28 -9.68
CA TRP A 42 -1.13 -5.48 -9.86
C TRP A 42 -1.25 -6.44 -8.66
N PRO A 43 -1.18 -7.78 -8.80
CA PRO A 43 -0.60 -8.57 -9.89
C PRO A 43 -1.55 -8.59 -11.09
N PRO A 44 -1.11 -9.05 -12.29
CA PRO A 44 -2.07 -9.27 -13.36
C PRO A 44 -3.21 -10.11 -12.78
N LYS A 45 -4.46 -9.83 -13.19
CA LYS A 45 -5.55 -10.79 -12.98
C LYS A 45 -4.95 -12.17 -13.20
N TRP A 46 -5.12 -13.07 -12.24
CA TRP A 46 -5.06 -14.49 -12.54
C TRP A 46 -5.91 -14.69 -13.79
N HIS A 47 -5.27 -14.72 -14.94
CA HIS A 47 -5.86 -15.32 -16.10
C HIS A 47 -5.89 -16.78 -15.69
N PHE A 48 -7.10 -17.31 -15.44
CA PHE A 48 -7.31 -18.74 -15.58
C PHE A 48 -6.70 -19.12 -16.95
N GLY A 49 -5.52 -19.75 -16.93
CA GLY A 49 -4.81 -20.19 -18.13
C GLY A 49 -3.65 -19.33 -18.65
N ALA A 50 -3.07 -18.38 -17.89
CA ALA A 50 -1.75 -17.85 -18.26
C ALA A 50 -0.67 -18.48 -17.37
N ASP A 51 0.20 -19.25 -18.01
CA ASP A 51 1.34 -19.98 -17.46
C ASP A 51 2.19 -19.15 -16.49
N LEU A 52 1.80 -19.17 -15.22
CA LEU A 52 2.76 -19.24 -14.15
C LEU A 52 3.11 -20.73 -14.05
N ALA A 53 4.22 -21.11 -14.68
CA ALA A 53 4.97 -22.24 -14.15
C ALA A 53 5.12 -21.98 -12.65
N ASP A 54 4.49 -22.84 -11.87
CA ASP A 54 4.58 -22.90 -10.43
C ASP A 54 6.03 -22.64 -10.01
N VAL A 55 6.29 -21.45 -9.48
CA VAL A 55 7.30 -21.33 -8.44
C VAL A 55 6.62 -21.90 -7.19
N ASP A 56 6.55 -23.23 -7.14
CA ASP A 56 6.04 -24.05 -6.03
C ASP A 56 4.55 -23.94 -5.65
N GLY A 57 3.64 -24.10 -6.62
CA GLY A 57 2.39 -24.85 -6.40
C GLY A 57 1.35 -24.22 -5.46
N ARG A 58 1.52 -22.98 -5.03
CA ARG A 58 0.52 -22.25 -4.23
C ARG A 58 0.48 -20.80 -4.69
N ALA A 59 -0.70 -20.38 -5.15
CA ALA A 59 -1.10 -18.99 -4.94
C ALA A 59 -0.93 -18.73 -3.44
N LEU A 60 0.14 -18.01 -3.05
CA LEU A 60 0.35 -17.58 -1.68
C LEU A 60 -0.92 -16.85 -1.28
N SER A 61 -1.75 -17.50 -0.46
CA SER A 61 -2.82 -16.85 0.28
C SER A 61 -2.14 -15.73 1.05
N VAL A 62 -2.16 -14.53 0.50
CA VAL A 62 -1.56 -13.37 1.12
C VAL A 62 -2.45 -13.07 2.33
N CYS A 63 -2.03 -13.53 3.51
CA CYS A 63 -2.77 -13.37 4.77
C CYS A 63 -2.83 -11.92 5.28
N CYS A 64 -2.41 -10.94 4.46
CA CYS A 64 -2.37 -9.53 4.81
C CYS A 64 -3.46 -8.78 4.04
N PRO A 65 -4.14 -7.78 4.66
CA PRO A 65 -5.07 -6.91 3.96
C PRO A 65 -4.36 -6.19 2.80
N GLN A 66 -5.07 -6.08 1.67
CA GLN A 66 -4.57 -5.47 0.45
C GLN A 66 -5.49 -4.33 0.03
N VAL A 67 -4.88 -3.22 -0.37
CA VAL A 67 -5.58 -2.05 -0.91
C VAL A 67 -4.98 -1.71 -2.27
N THR A 68 -5.79 -1.12 -3.14
CA THR A 68 -5.38 -0.82 -4.51
C THR A 68 -5.56 0.65 -4.82
N VAL A 69 -4.49 1.28 -5.31
CA VAL A 69 -4.50 2.60 -5.94
C VAL A 69 -4.69 2.37 -7.43
N SER A 70 -5.90 2.60 -7.94
CA SER A 70 -6.22 2.39 -9.36
C SER A 70 -5.45 3.37 -10.25
N GLU A 71 -5.27 3.02 -11.52
CA GLU A 71 -4.62 3.87 -12.53
C GLU A 71 -5.29 5.24 -12.63
N ASP A 72 -6.62 5.28 -12.57
CA ASP A 72 -7.43 6.51 -12.63
C ASP A 72 -7.39 7.35 -11.34
N ALA A 73 -6.81 6.84 -10.26
CA ALA A 73 -6.68 7.58 -9.01
C ALA A 73 -5.35 8.33 -8.96
N ASP A 74 -5.38 9.58 -8.49
CA ASP A 74 -4.17 10.30 -8.07
C ASP A 74 -3.74 9.80 -6.68
N PRO A 75 -2.57 9.14 -6.53
CA PRO A 75 -2.08 8.68 -5.24
C PRO A 75 -1.96 9.82 -4.22
N SER A 76 -1.69 11.05 -4.69
CA SER A 76 -1.53 12.23 -3.85
C SER A 76 -2.84 12.72 -3.24
N ALA A 77 -3.99 12.30 -3.74
CA ALA A 77 -5.30 12.71 -3.25
C ALA A 77 -5.93 11.67 -2.29
N LEU A 78 -5.27 10.52 -2.11
CA LEU A 78 -5.81 9.43 -1.31
C LEU A 78 -5.40 9.50 0.16
N ASP A 79 -6.28 9.01 1.03
CA ASP A 79 -6.04 8.86 2.46
C ASP A 79 -5.44 7.50 2.78
N PHE A 80 -4.28 7.51 3.44
CA PHE A 80 -3.57 6.31 3.91
C PHE A 80 -3.49 6.23 5.43
N SER A 81 -4.26 7.02 6.17
CA SER A 81 -4.26 7.06 7.64
C SER A 81 -4.42 5.68 8.30
N PHE A 82 -5.08 4.73 7.63
CA PHE A 82 -5.19 3.34 8.07
C PHE A 82 -3.83 2.63 8.22
N ALA A 83 -2.80 3.07 7.49
CA ALA A 83 -1.45 2.51 7.51
C ALA A 83 -0.59 2.98 8.69
N ARG A 84 -1.08 3.95 9.49
CA ARG A 84 -0.39 4.45 10.67
C ARG A 84 0.01 3.30 11.59
N ASP A 85 1.27 3.28 12.02
CA ASP A 85 1.81 2.26 12.93
C ASP A 85 1.68 0.80 12.41
N LEU A 86 1.51 0.61 11.10
CA LEU A 86 1.56 -0.70 10.43
C LEU A 86 2.83 -0.82 9.59
N ASP A 87 3.20 -2.05 9.25
CA ASP A 87 4.16 -2.33 8.18
C ASP A 87 3.44 -2.18 6.84
N ALA A 88 3.79 -1.13 6.09
CA ALA A 88 3.26 -0.87 4.77
C ALA A 88 4.20 -1.43 3.70
N ILE A 89 3.71 -2.39 2.92
CA ILE A 89 4.44 -3.00 1.80
C ILE A 89 3.90 -2.45 0.48
N VAL A 90 4.77 -1.89 -0.35
CA VAL A 90 4.45 -1.36 -1.67
C VAL A 90 5.20 -2.17 -2.73
N PRO A 91 4.56 -3.21 -3.31
CA PRO A 91 5.11 -3.89 -4.47
C PRO A 91 4.99 -3.01 -5.72
N HIS A 92 6.06 -2.95 -6.52
CA HIS A 92 6.07 -2.22 -7.80
C HIS A 92 6.82 -3.02 -8.88
N TRP A 93 6.47 -2.75 -10.15
CA TRP A 93 7.16 -3.27 -11.33
C TRP A 93 7.67 -2.06 -12.12
N ARG A 94 8.98 -1.91 -12.34
CA ARG A 94 9.52 -0.68 -12.97
C ARG A 94 8.97 -0.42 -14.37
N SER A 95 8.72 -1.47 -15.14
CA SER A 95 8.13 -1.38 -16.49
C SER A 95 6.66 -0.98 -16.50
N LYS A 96 5.95 -1.08 -15.36
CA LYS A 96 4.50 -0.85 -15.26
C LYS A 96 4.10 0.23 -14.26
N SER A 97 4.98 0.61 -13.34
CA SER A 97 4.73 1.60 -12.30
C SER A 97 5.43 2.91 -12.67
N PRO A 98 4.71 3.92 -13.18
CA PRO A 98 5.31 5.20 -13.53
C PRO A 98 6.07 5.79 -12.32
N PRO A 99 7.35 6.21 -12.47
CA PRO A 99 8.15 6.66 -11.34
C PRO A 99 7.54 7.82 -10.55
N SER A 100 6.83 8.73 -11.24
CA SER A 100 6.10 9.84 -10.62
C SER A 100 4.96 9.36 -9.71
N ARG A 101 4.16 8.38 -10.17
CA ARG A 101 3.07 7.79 -9.39
C ARG A 101 3.58 7.02 -8.18
N LEU A 102 4.65 6.23 -8.36
CA LEU A 102 5.29 5.53 -7.26
C LEU A 102 5.79 6.52 -6.20
N ARG A 103 6.51 7.58 -6.58
CA ARG A 103 6.96 8.62 -5.65
C ARG A 103 5.80 9.30 -4.92
N ALA A 104 4.71 9.62 -5.61
CA ALA A 104 3.52 10.21 -5.01
C ALA A 104 2.89 9.28 -3.96
N LEU A 105 2.75 7.98 -4.30
CA LEU A 105 2.26 6.96 -3.38
C LEU A 105 3.14 6.85 -2.15
N LEU A 106 4.45 6.66 -2.34
CA LEU A 106 5.41 6.50 -1.25
C LEU A 106 5.40 7.71 -0.32
N ARG A 107 5.33 8.93 -0.86
CA ARG A 107 5.21 10.16 -0.06
C ARG A 107 3.94 10.15 0.79
N ARG A 108 2.80 9.78 0.23
CA ARG A 108 1.53 9.74 0.98
C ARG A 108 1.48 8.65 2.03
N VAL A 109 1.96 7.45 1.72
CA VAL A 109 2.07 6.37 2.70
C VAL A 109 3.03 6.77 3.81
N LEU A 110 4.18 7.37 3.49
CA LEU A 110 5.13 7.85 4.50
C LEU A 110 4.53 8.93 5.42
N GLN A 111 3.71 9.84 4.88
CA GLN A 111 2.98 10.86 5.65
C GLN A 111 1.93 10.27 6.59
N ALA A 112 1.41 9.07 6.31
CA ALA A 112 0.51 8.38 7.22
C ALA A 112 1.22 7.77 8.45
N ASP A 113 2.55 7.94 8.54
CA ASP A 113 3.38 7.49 9.64
C ASP A 113 3.30 5.96 9.91
N PRO A 114 3.64 5.12 8.91
CA PRO A 114 3.71 3.68 9.10
C PRO A 114 4.90 3.33 10.00
N ARG A 115 4.81 2.17 10.66
CA ARG A 115 5.90 1.58 11.43
C ARG A 115 7.07 1.25 10.51
N ARG A 116 6.80 0.65 9.36
CA ARG A 116 7.80 0.39 8.32
C ARG A 116 7.20 0.69 6.94
N LEU A 117 8.02 1.23 6.05
CA LEU A 117 7.69 1.36 4.62
C LEU A 117 8.68 0.51 3.83
N ILE A 118 8.18 -0.58 3.27
CA ILE A 118 8.95 -1.58 2.51
C ILE A 118 8.50 -1.50 1.06
N VAL A 119 9.42 -1.28 0.13
CA VAL A 119 9.15 -1.21 -1.31
C VAL A 119 9.78 -2.41 -1.98
N LEU A 120 8.98 -3.20 -2.70
CA LEU A 120 9.45 -4.42 -3.34
C LEU A 120 9.55 -4.21 -4.85
N ASP A 121 10.73 -4.39 -5.42
CA ASP A 121 10.94 -4.46 -6.86
C ASP A 121 10.67 -5.88 -7.34
N MET A 122 9.48 -6.05 -7.93
CA MET A 122 8.98 -7.36 -8.34
C MET A 122 9.55 -7.83 -9.69
N GLU A 123 10.29 -6.98 -10.43
CA GLU A 123 10.98 -7.37 -11.66
C GLU A 123 12.33 -8.02 -11.39
N ARG A 124 13.04 -7.56 -10.35
CA ARG A 124 14.34 -8.10 -9.97
C ARG A 124 14.18 -9.10 -8.83
N SER A 125 13.66 -10.29 -9.12
CA SER A 125 13.57 -11.43 -8.17
C SER A 125 13.13 -11.04 -6.74
N GLY A 126 12.23 -10.05 -6.60
CA GLY A 126 11.74 -9.59 -5.30
C GLY A 126 12.74 -8.81 -4.46
N ARG A 127 13.70 -8.07 -5.05
CA ARG A 127 14.58 -7.19 -4.28
C ARG A 127 13.76 -6.20 -3.45
N ALA A 128 13.94 -6.27 -2.13
CA ALA A 128 13.29 -5.38 -1.18
C ALA A 128 14.16 -4.15 -0.91
N TRP A 129 13.53 -2.99 -0.93
CA TRP A 129 14.07 -1.71 -0.49
C TRP A 129 13.34 -1.28 0.77
N PHE A 130 14.08 -0.92 1.81
CA PHE A 130 13.52 -0.32 3.01
C PHE A 130 13.60 1.20 2.84
N ILE A 131 12.49 1.91 3.04
CA ILE A 131 12.43 3.38 2.95
C ILE A 131 12.30 4.01 4.33
N LYS A 132 11.62 3.34 5.26
CA LYS A 132 11.52 3.77 6.66
C LYS A 132 11.38 2.55 7.57
N SER A 133 12.05 2.58 8.71
CA SER A 133 11.79 1.69 9.84
C SER A 133 11.75 2.50 11.13
N VAL A 134 10.67 2.45 11.91
CA VAL A 134 10.61 3.12 13.22
C VAL A 134 11.65 2.54 14.18
N ASP A 135 12.00 1.26 14.07
CA ASP A 135 13.00 0.61 14.93
C ASP A 135 14.46 0.92 14.53
N ARG A 136 14.71 1.42 13.31
CA ARG A 136 16.08 1.63 12.78
C ARG A 136 16.33 3.02 12.17
N GLY A 137 15.35 3.93 12.23
CA GLY A 137 15.40 5.21 11.52
C GLY A 137 15.12 5.08 10.02
N VAL A 138 15.33 6.18 9.29
CA VAL A 138 15.18 6.25 7.83
C VAL A 138 16.42 5.66 7.19
N GLU A 139 16.38 4.37 6.85
CA GLU A 139 17.40 3.73 6.00
C GLU A 139 17.05 4.04 4.54
N VAL A 140 17.90 4.78 3.82
CA VAL A 140 17.75 4.97 2.37
C VAL A 140 19.06 4.59 1.69
N GLN A 141 19.00 3.58 0.82
CA GLN A 141 19.87 3.50 -0.36
C GLN A 141 18.96 3.48 -1.59
N LEU A 142 19.07 4.52 -2.42
CA LEU A 142 18.50 4.63 -3.76
C LEU A 142 19.47 4.05 -4.78
#